data_AF-A0A0B1SEU1-F1
#
_entry.id   AF-A0A0B1SEU1-F1
#
_cell.length_a   1.000
_cell.length_b   1.000
_cell.length_c   1.000
_cell.angle_alpha   90.00
_cell.angle_beta   90.00
_cell.angle_gamma   90.00
#
_symmetry.space_group_name_H-M   'P 1'
#
loop_
_entity.id
_entity.type
_entity.pdbx_description
1 polymer ?
#
loop_
_entity_poly.entity_id
_entity_poly.type
_entity_poly.pdbx_seq_one_letter_code
_entity_poly.pdbx_strand_id
1 'polypeptide(L)'
;MKTVLRGIVLKEYLTVRTLIAKMISLSLSIGSGLPVGKEGPFVHIASVVANQLSRFVHGSKAVFENESRASEMLAAGCAVGVACTFSAPVGGVLFSIEVTAVYFAVRSYWRGFFAATCSATLFSVLQGLRRGKMSAFTDLREFEVAQPC
;
A
#
# COMPACT_ATOMS: atom_id res chain seq x y z
N MET A 1 -4.59 10.50 -3.92
CA MET A 1 -3.14 10.48 -3.59
C MET A 1 -2.38 11.64 -4.15
N LYS A 2 -2.34 11.84 -5.46
CA LYS A 2 -1.69 13.00 -6.08
C LYS A 2 -2.16 14.36 -5.47
N THR A 3 -3.42 14.47 -5.04
CA THR A 3 -3.98 15.65 -4.36
C THR A 3 -3.46 15.86 -2.93
N VAL A 4 -3.36 14.79 -2.13
CA VAL A 4 -2.82 14.84 -0.76
C VAL A 4 -1.34 15.22 -0.79
N LEU A 5 -0.60 14.72 -1.78
CA LEU A 5 0.83 14.99 -1.97
C LEU A 5 1.10 16.40 -2.53
N ARG A 6 0.08 17.08 -3.02
CA ARG A 6 0.14 18.47 -3.48
C ARG A 6 -0.09 19.48 -2.34
N GLY A 7 -0.14 19.02 -1.08
CA GLY A 7 -0.31 19.85 0.12
C GLY A 7 -1.75 20.08 0.55
N ILE A 8 -2.74 19.46 -0.14
CA ILE A 8 -4.15 19.58 0.23
C ILE A 8 -4.49 18.45 1.20
N VAL A 9 -4.29 18.69 2.50
CA VAL A 9 -4.54 17.72 3.56
C VAL A 9 -6.05 17.56 3.78
N LEU A 10 -6.65 16.57 3.11
CA LEU A 10 -8.03 16.14 3.36
C LEU A 10 -8.06 15.22 4.59
N LYS A 11 -8.37 15.78 5.77
CA LYS A 11 -8.49 15.03 7.04
C LYS A 11 -9.42 13.82 6.96
N GLU A 12 -10.49 13.90 6.16
CA GLU A 12 -11.44 12.78 6.00
C GLU A 12 -10.88 11.62 5.17
N TYR A 13 -9.96 11.88 4.23
CA TYR A 13 -9.40 10.87 3.31
C TYR A 13 -8.46 9.88 4.00
N LEU A 14 -7.89 10.25 5.15
CA LEU A 14 -6.96 9.46 5.96
C LEU A 14 -7.60 8.88 7.23
N THR A 15 -8.94 8.92 7.34
CA THR A 15 -9.64 8.47 8.56
C THR A 15 -9.86 6.96 8.57
N VAL A 16 -9.67 6.33 9.73
CA VAL A 16 -9.85 4.87 9.95
C VAL A 16 -11.23 4.36 9.52
N ARG A 17 -12.27 5.20 9.65
CA ARG A 17 -13.63 4.88 9.16
C ARG A 17 -13.65 4.59 7.66
N THR A 18 -12.93 5.37 6.85
CA THR A 18 -12.86 5.16 5.40
C THR A 18 -12.07 3.90 5.03
N LEU A 19 -11.08 3.54 5.84
CA LEU A 19 -10.30 2.31 5.68
C LEU A 19 -11.18 1.07 5.91
N ILE A 20 -11.96 1.06 6.99
CA ILE A 20 -12.89 -0.05 7.29
C ILE A 20 -13.96 -0.15 6.20
N ALA A 21 -14.55 0.98 5.80
CA ALA A 21 -15.53 1.00 4.73
C ALA A 21 -14.96 0.46 3.40
N LYS A 22 -13.72 0.83 3.02
CA LYS A 22 -13.04 0.32 1.83
C LYS A 22 -12.77 -1.18 1.91
N MET A 23 -12.33 -1.69 3.06
CA MET A 23 -12.08 -3.13 3.24
C MET A 23 -13.37 -3.94 3.07
N ILE A 24 -14.46 -3.52 3.72
CA ILE A 24 -15.76 -4.20 3.61
C ILE A 24 -16.31 -4.09 2.18
N SER A 25 -16.24 -2.91 1.58
CA SER A 25 -16.69 -2.67 0.20
C SER A 25 -15.92 -3.53 -0.80
N LEU A 26 -14.61 -3.67 -0.65
CA LEU A 26 -13.80 -4.52 -1.53
C LEU A 26 -14.15 -6.00 -1.39
N SER A 27 -14.25 -6.50 -0.16
CA SER A 27 -14.65 -7.89 0.10
C SER A 27 -16.03 -8.20 -0.49
N LEU A 28 -16.97 -7.28 -0.34
CA LEU A 28 -18.33 -7.46 -0.87
C LEU A 28 -18.37 -7.36 -2.40
N SER A 29 -17.57 -6.48 -3.00
CA SER A 29 -17.47 -6.31 -4.45
C SER A 29 -16.85 -7.53 -5.12
N ILE A 30 -15.82 -8.12 -4.52
CA ILE A 30 -15.20 -9.38 -5.01
C ILE A 30 -16.18 -10.54 -4.82
N GLY A 31 -16.87 -10.61 -3.69
CA GLY A 31 -17.90 -11.63 -3.44
C GLY A 31 -19.11 -11.53 -4.38
N SER A 32 -19.35 -10.34 -4.94
CA SER A 32 -20.46 -10.08 -5.88
C SER A 32 -20.06 -10.27 -7.36
N GLY A 33 -18.80 -10.58 -7.67
CA GLY A 33 -18.34 -10.84 -9.04
C GLY A 33 -18.33 -9.63 -9.98
N LEU A 34 -18.28 -8.40 -9.44
CA LEU A 34 -18.19 -7.19 -10.27
C LEU A 34 -16.78 -7.04 -10.87
N PRO A 35 -16.66 -6.62 -12.14
CA PRO A 35 -15.36 -6.36 -12.79
C PRO A 35 -14.75 -5.06 -12.26
N VAL A 36 -14.18 -5.12 -11.05
CA VAL A 36 -13.59 -3.97 -10.34
C VAL A 36 -12.13 -4.25 -10.02
N GLY A 37 -11.25 -3.33 -10.37
CA GLY A 37 -9.83 -3.40 -10.03
C GLY A 37 -9.57 -3.16 -8.54
N LYS A 38 -9.09 -4.18 -7.82
CA LYS A 38 -8.72 -4.11 -6.39
C LYS A 38 -7.40 -3.38 -6.12
N GLU A 39 -6.61 -3.15 -7.16
CA GLU A 39 -5.24 -2.63 -7.08
C GLU A 39 -5.18 -1.18 -6.57
N GLY A 40 -5.96 -0.28 -7.19
CA GLY A 40 -6.03 1.13 -6.81
C GLY A 40 -6.39 1.38 -5.33
N PRO A 41 -7.46 0.77 -4.79
CA PRO A 41 -7.82 0.98 -3.39
C PRO A 41 -6.87 0.29 -2.40
N PHE A 42 -6.12 -0.76 -2.79
CA PHE A 42 -5.12 -1.37 -1.93
C PHE A 42 -3.95 -0.42 -1.63
N VAL A 43 -3.44 0.28 -2.65
CA VAL A 43 -2.42 1.34 -2.47
C VAL A 43 -2.91 2.42 -1.51
N HIS A 44 -4.19 2.77 -1.62
CA HIS A 44 -4.81 3.74 -0.71
C HIS A 44 -4.85 3.23 0.73
N ILE A 45 -5.26 1.99 0.95
CA ILE A 45 -5.31 1.40 2.29
C ILE A 45 -3.90 1.35 2.92
N ALA A 46 -2.88 0.92 2.17
CA ALA A 46 -1.51 0.82 2.65
C ALA A 46 -0.94 2.17 3.16
N SER A 47 -1.18 3.24 2.41
CA SER A 47 -0.75 4.59 2.80
C SER A 47 -1.50 5.16 4.02
N VAL A 48 -2.80 4.85 4.19
CA VAL A 48 -3.58 5.25 5.37
C VAL A 48 -3.07 4.51 6.61
N VAL A 49 -2.73 3.22 6.47
CA VAL A 49 -2.10 2.43 7.54
C VAL A 49 -0.74 3.02 7.90
N ALA A 50 0.11 3.34 6.91
CA ALA A 50 1.40 3.97 7.14
C ALA A 50 1.28 5.32 7.89
N ASN A 51 0.31 6.15 7.49
CA ASN A 51 0.03 7.42 8.17
C ASN A 51 -0.46 7.21 9.61
N GLN A 52 -1.33 6.22 9.85
CA GLN A 52 -1.83 5.92 11.18
C GLN A 52 -0.74 5.36 12.10
N LEU A 53 0.16 4.54 11.56
CA LEU A 53 1.34 4.05 12.26
C LEU A 53 2.29 5.19 12.62
N SER A 54 2.52 6.13 11.71
CA SER A 54 3.33 7.32 11.97
C SER A 54 2.78 8.17 13.12
N ARG A 55 1.45 8.34 13.16
CA ARG A 55 0.75 9.03 14.26
C ARG A 55 0.85 8.28 15.60
N PHE A 56 0.89 6.95 15.57
CA PHE A 56 1.01 6.12 16.77
C PHE A 56 2.44 6.17 17.34
N VAL A 57 3.46 6.10 16.49
CA VAL A 57 4.88 6.09 16.90
C VAL A 57 5.37 7.44 17.41
N HIS A 58 4.97 8.55 16.78
CA HIS A 58 5.46 9.90 17.13
C HIS A 58 4.51 10.70 18.04
N GLY A 59 3.40 10.10 18.47
CA GLY A 59 2.35 10.78 19.23
C GLY A 59 1.63 11.89 18.43
N SER A 60 0.54 12.40 19.00
CA SER A 60 -0.42 13.31 18.35
C SER A 60 0.12 14.67 17.89
N LYS A 61 1.36 15.05 18.26
CA LYS A 61 1.81 16.45 18.21
C LYS A 61 3.02 16.77 17.31
N ALA A 62 3.78 15.80 16.80
CA ALA A 62 5.03 16.09 16.06
C ALA A 62 5.01 15.78 14.55
N VAL A 63 3.99 15.06 14.05
CA VAL A 63 3.95 14.59 12.64
C VAL A 63 3.40 15.64 11.67
N PHE A 64 2.60 16.60 12.15
CA PHE A 64 1.98 17.64 11.31
C PHE A 64 2.83 18.89 11.10
N GLU A 65 4.01 18.99 11.71
CA GLU A 65 4.86 20.18 11.53
C GLU A 65 5.73 20.11 10.27
N ASN A 66 5.87 18.92 9.67
CA ASN A 66 6.63 18.73 8.44
C ASN A 66 5.83 17.93 7.39
N GLU A 67 5.16 18.66 6.49
CA GLU A 67 4.50 18.14 5.28
C GLU A 67 5.43 17.20 4.46
N SER A 68 6.74 17.46 4.50
CA SER A 68 7.77 16.63 3.88
C SER A 68 7.80 15.21 4.45
N ARG A 69 7.78 15.05 5.78
CA ARG A 69 7.82 13.74 6.45
C ARG A 69 6.53 12.95 6.25
N ALA A 70 5.39 13.63 6.24
CA ALA A 70 4.11 13.02 5.93
C ALA A 70 4.10 12.47 4.48
N SER A 71 4.59 13.26 3.53
CA SER A 71 4.70 12.85 2.12
C SER A 71 5.67 11.67 1.94
N GLU A 72 6.80 11.66 2.64
CA GLU A 72 7.73 10.51 2.63
C GLU A 72 7.09 9.23 3.18
N MET A 73 6.30 9.34 4.26
CA MET A 73 5.60 8.19 4.84
C MET A 73 4.52 7.66 3.90
N LEU A 74 3.78 8.55 3.25
CA LEU A 74 2.77 8.17 2.25
C LEU A 74 3.42 7.51 1.03
N ALA A 75 4.56 8.02 0.56
CA ALA A 75 5.34 7.39 -0.49
C ALA A 75 5.80 5.98 -0.11
N ALA A 76 6.38 5.81 1.08
CA ALA A 76 6.78 4.50 1.57
C ALA A 76 5.59 3.53 1.66
N GLY A 77 4.45 3.99 2.17
CA GLY A 77 3.21 3.21 2.26
C GLY A 77 2.67 2.79 0.89
N CYS A 78 2.67 3.69 -0.10
CA CYS A 78 2.29 3.38 -1.48
C CYS A 78 3.24 2.34 -2.10
N ALA A 79 4.55 2.49 -1.91
CA ALA A 79 5.54 1.55 -2.45
C ALA A 79 5.37 0.15 -1.86
N VAL A 80 5.19 0.04 -0.54
CA VAL A 80 4.92 -1.21 0.17
C VAL A 80 3.62 -1.85 -0.29
N GLY A 81 2.55 -1.06 -0.47
CA GLY A 81 1.27 -1.54 -0.97
C GLY A 81 1.41 -2.21 -2.33
N VAL A 82 2.00 -1.52 -3.30
CA VAL A 82 2.20 -2.04 -4.67
C VAL A 82 3.17 -3.23 -4.68
N ALA A 83 4.25 -3.17 -3.90
CA ALA A 83 5.21 -4.26 -3.78
C ALA A 83 4.56 -5.55 -3.26
N CYS A 84 3.63 -5.44 -2.31
CA CYS A 84 2.88 -6.60 -1.81
C CYS A 84 1.88 -7.13 -2.84
N THR A 85 1.17 -6.27 -3.57
CA THR A 85 0.12 -6.75 -4.50
C THR A 85 0.68 -7.39 -5.76
N PHE A 86 1.77 -6.83 -6.31
CA PHE A 86 2.40 -7.33 -7.53
C PHE A 86 3.64 -8.21 -7.27
N SER A 87 4.04 -8.42 -6.01
CA SER A 87 5.30 -9.08 -5.62
C SER A 87 6.54 -8.49 -6.32
N ALA A 88 6.47 -7.21 -6.68
CA ALA A 88 7.48 -6.50 -7.47
C ALA A 88 7.98 -5.26 -6.70
N PRO A 89 9.00 -5.39 -5.83
CA PRO A 89 9.46 -4.29 -4.98
C PRO A 89 10.03 -3.12 -5.80
N VAL A 90 10.75 -3.40 -6.89
CA VAL A 90 11.30 -2.35 -7.78
C VAL A 90 10.17 -1.56 -8.45
N GLY A 91 9.15 -2.25 -8.97
CA GLY A 91 7.99 -1.62 -9.60
C GLY A 91 7.17 -0.77 -8.62
N GLY A 92 6.98 -1.25 -7.39
CA GLY A 92 6.27 -0.51 -6.36
C GLY A 92 6.96 0.79 -5.95
N VAL A 93 8.29 0.77 -5.85
CA VAL A 93 9.07 1.97 -5.52
C VAL A 93 9.06 2.98 -6.68
N LEU A 94 9.22 2.52 -7.93
CA LEU A 94 9.14 3.39 -9.11
C LEU A 94 7.76 4.07 -9.22
N PHE A 95 6.69 3.30 -9.03
CA PHE A 95 5.33 3.83 -9.00
C PHE A 95 5.13 4.88 -7.89
N SER A 96 5.70 4.63 -6.71
CA SER A 96 5.61 5.57 -5.59
C SER A 96 6.34 6.90 -5.87
N ILE A 97 7.49 6.87 -6.56
CA ILE A 97 8.17 8.08 -7.01
C ILE A 97 7.27 8.86 -7.96
N GLU A 98 6.70 8.21 -8.97
CA GLU A 98 5.84 8.86 -9.97
C GLU A 98 4.63 9.54 -9.30
N VAL A 99 4.02 8.88 -8.31
CA VAL A 99 2.84 9.41 -7.61
C VAL A 99 3.19 10.58 -6.68
N THR A 100 4.44 10.68 -6.22
CA THR A 100 4.84 11.61 -5.15
C THR A 100 5.88 12.65 -5.58
N ALA A 101 6.32 12.66 -6.84
CA ALA A 101 7.36 13.57 -7.34
C ALA A 101 6.95 15.05 -7.28
N VAL A 102 7.31 15.71 -6.17
CA VAL A 102 7.50 17.16 -6.09
C VAL A 102 8.94 17.46 -5.65
N TYR A 103 9.47 16.76 -4.63
CA TYR A 103 10.91 16.72 -4.28
C TYR A 103 11.20 15.43 -3.48
N PHE A 104 12.19 14.62 -3.87
CA PHE A 104 12.59 13.42 -3.12
C PHE A 104 14.08 13.39 -2.81
N ALA A 105 14.42 13.27 -1.53
CA ALA A 105 15.78 12.97 -1.11
C ALA A 105 16.13 11.50 -1.43
N VAL A 106 17.26 11.28 -2.09
CA VAL A 106 17.80 9.94 -2.43
C VAL A 106 17.92 9.03 -1.18
N ARG A 107 18.14 9.63 0.00
CA ARG A 107 18.21 8.90 1.26
C ARG A 107 16.87 8.27 1.67
N SER A 108 15.75 8.91 1.37
CA SER A 108 14.40 8.38 1.68
C SER A 108 13.98 7.30 0.69
N TYR A 109 14.49 7.34 -0.54
CA TYR A 109 14.31 6.29 -1.54
C TYR A 109 14.85 4.93 -1.07
N TRP A 110 16.08 4.89 -0.55
CA TRP A 110 16.71 3.66 -0.10
C TRP A 110 15.97 3.00 1.07
N ARG A 111 15.41 3.82 1.96
CA ARG A 111 14.56 3.35 3.08
C ARG A 111 13.25 2.75 2.58
N GLY A 112 12.61 3.38 1.58
CA GLY A 112 11.40 2.87 0.94
C GLY A 112 11.64 1.55 0.20
N PHE A 113 12.78 1.42 -0.48
CA PHE A 113 13.18 0.18 -1.17
C PHE A 113 13.39 -1.00 -0.21
N PHE A 114 14.08 -0.77 0.90
CA PHE A 114 14.25 -1.80 1.94
C PHE A 114 12.90 -2.20 2.54
N ALA A 115 12.02 -1.23 2.86
CA ALA A 115 10.69 -1.50 3.37
C ALA A 115 9.82 -2.32 2.39
N ALA A 116 9.84 -1.96 1.10
CA ALA A 116 9.12 -2.68 0.03
C ALA A 116 9.65 -4.10 -0.17
N THR A 117 10.96 -4.31 -0.04
CA THR A 117 11.57 -5.65 -0.14
C THR A 117 11.20 -6.50 1.05
N CYS A 118 11.28 -5.96 2.28
CA CYS A 118 10.83 -6.63 3.50
C CYS A 118 9.34 -6.96 3.47
N SER A 119 8.50 -6.10 2.90
CA SER A 119 7.07 -6.36 2.80
C SER A 119 6.77 -7.46 1.78
N ALA A 120 7.44 -7.46 0.63
CA ALA A 120 7.33 -8.51 -0.37
C ALA A 120 7.80 -9.86 0.19
N THR A 121 8.96 -9.92 0.85
CA THR A 121 9.47 -11.15 1.45
C THR A 121 8.58 -11.64 2.59
N LEU A 122 8.10 -10.76 3.47
CA LEU A 122 7.15 -11.12 4.52
C LEU A 122 5.84 -11.65 3.94
N PHE A 123 5.34 -11.04 2.86
CA PHE A 123 4.13 -11.50 2.19
C PHE A 123 4.34 -12.90 1.57
N SER A 124 5.47 -13.14 0.92
CA SER A 124 5.84 -14.46 0.38
C SER A 124 6.02 -15.51 1.48
N VAL A 125 6.68 -15.16 2.59
CA VAL A 125 6.89 -16.07 3.73
C VAL A 125 5.58 -16.38 4.45
N LEU A 126 4.70 -15.38 4.65
CA LEU A 126 3.40 -15.58 5.27
C LEU A 126 2.51 -16.48 4.41
N GLN A 127 2.52 -16.30 3.09
CA GLN A 127 1.84 -17.21 2.16
C GLN A 127 2.41 -18.63 2.21
N GLY A 128 3.74 -18.77 2.32
CA GLY A 128 4.40 -20.07 2.50
C GLY A 128 4.01 -20.75 3.82
N LEU A 129 3.97 -20.00 4.93
CA LEU A 129 3.62 -20.52 6.25
C LEU A 129 2.14 -20.89 6.37
N ARG A 130 1.23 -20.12 5.75
CA ARG A 130 -0.20 -20.48 5.72
C ARG A 130 -0.49 -21.70 4.82
N ARG A 131 0.40 -22.05 3.90
CA ARG A 131 0.27 -23.16 2.94
C ARG A 131 1.04 -24.43 3.32
N GLY A 132 1.19 -24.74 4.61
CA GLY A 132 2.06 -25.79 5.18
C GLY A 132 1.97 -27.26 4.66
N LYS A 133 1.38 -27.57 3.51
CA LYS A 133 1.49 -28.82 2.73
C LYS A 133 0.86 -28.61 1.33
N MET A 134 1.63 -28.86 0.26
CA MET A 134 1.16 -29.43 -1.02
C MET A 134 0.14 -28.67 -1.91
N SER A 135 0.30 -27.35 -2.16
CA SER A 135 -0.47 -26.65 -3.23
C SER A 135 0.32 -25.61 -4.02
N ALA A 136 1.65 -25.78 -4.13
CA ALA A 136 2.54 -24.79 -4.74
C ALA A 136 2.39 -24.59 -6.26
N PHE A 137 1.52 -25.34 -6.95
CA PHE A 137 1.38 -25.26 -8.41
C PHE A 137 -0.03 -24.86 -8.90
N THR A 138 -1.07 -25.01 -8.08
CA THR A 138 -2.45 -24.76 -8.51
C THR A 138 -2.90 -23.30 -8.33
N ASP A 139 -2.27 -22.54 -7.44
CA ASP A 139 -2.72 -21.18 -7.08
C ASP A 139 -2.12 -20.06 -7.96
N LEU A 140 -1.00 -20.33 -8.63
CA LEU A 140 -0.51 -19.47 -9.72
C LEU A 140 -1.50 -19.43 -10.90
N ARG A 141 -2.46 -20.37 -10.98
CA ARG A 141 -3.54 -20.36 -11.96
C ARG A 141 -4.82 -19.67 -11.50
N GLU A 142 -5.14 -19.58 -10.20
CA GLU A 142 -6.36 -18.88 -9.77
C GLU A 142 -6.20 -17.35 -9.72
N PHE A 143 -4.98 -16.84 -9.51
CA PHE A 143 -4.71 -15.41 -9.66
C PHE A 143 -4.64 -14.94 -11.12
N GLU A 144 -4.44 -15.86 -12.07
CA GLU A 144 -4.55 -15.59 -13.51
C GLU A 144 -6.00 -15.78 -14.03
N VAL A 145 -6.86 -16.52 -13.31
CA VAL A 145 -8.26 -16.78 -13.72
C VAL A 145 -9.27 -15.77 -13.15
N ALA A 146 -8.94 -15.00 -12.10
CA ALA A 146 -9.83 -13.96 -11.56
C ALA A 146 -9.71 -12.58 -12.25
N GLN A 147 -9.07 -12.53 -13.42
CA GLN A 147 -9.24 -11.43 -14.38
C GLN A 147 -9.90 -12.00 -15.65
N PRO A 148 -11.21 -12.34 -15.62
CA PRO A 148 -11.94 -12.43 -16.87
C PRO A 148 -12.00 -11.02 -17.47
N CYS A 149 -11.66 -10.94 -18.76
CA CYS A 149 -12.00 -9.82 -19.62
C CYS A 149 -13.48 -9.43 -19.50
#